data_AF-A0A0G1RF93-F1
#
_entry.id   AF-A0A0G1RF93-F1
#
_cell.length_a   1.000
_cell.length_b   1.000
_cell.length_c   1.000
_cell.angle_alpha   90.00
_cell.angle_beta   90.00
_cell.angle_gamma   90.00
#
_symmetry.space_group_name_H-M   'P 1'
#
loop_
_entity.id
_entity.type
_entity.pdbx_description
1 polymer ?
#
loop_
_entity_poly.entity_id
_entity_poly.type
_entity_poly.pdbx_seq_one_letter_code
_entity_poly.pdbx_strand_id
1 'polypeptide(L)' 'MNKIKLSCFVFAILLGAFMFIYGGMDDSPGGQLLGLVVGILGIVGIIRSRKKTPTQV' A
#
# COMPACT_ATOMS: atom_id res chain seq x y z
N MET A 1 -8.55 12.39 6.30
CA MET A 1 -7.66 11.30 6.75
C MET A 1 -6.61 11.90 7.67
N ASN A 2 -6.43 11.35 8.88
CA ASN A 2 -5.43 11.88 9.82
C ASN A 2 -4.03 11.73 9.23
N LYS A 3 -3.12 12.66 9.54
CA LYS A 3 -1.74 12.66 9.05
C LYS A 3 -1.03 11.32 9.30
N ILE A 4 -1.30 10.70 10.45
CA ILE A 4 -0.78 9.38 10.84
C ILE A 4 -1.27 8.28 9.87
N LYS A 5 -2.57 8.22 9.56
CA LYS A 5 -3.12 7.22 8.64
C LYS A 5 -2.56 7.36 7.23
N LEU A 6 -2.40 8.60 6.75
CA LEU A 6 -1.76 8.85 5.46
C LEU A 6 -0.31 8.36 5.46
N SER A 7 0.45 8.66 6.52
CA SER A 7 1.82 8.18 6.68
C SER A 7 1.90 6.64 6.66
N CYS A 8 1.02 5.95 7.40
CA CYS A 8 0.97 4.48 7.39
C CYS A 8 0.74 3.90 5.98
N PHE A 9 -0.16 4.49 5.18
CA PHE A 9 -0.38 4.02 3.82
C PHE A 9 0.82 4.27 2.91
N VAL A 10 1.50 5.41 3.05
CA VAL A 10 2.74 5.69 2.31
C VAL A 10 3.83 4.68 2.67
N PHE A 11 4.02 4.38 3.96
CA PHE A 11 4.92 3.33 4.41
C PHE A 11 4.55 1.94 3.88
N ALA A 12 3.26 1.61 3.82
CA ALA A 12 2.81 0.34 3.24
C ALA A 12 3.17 0.23 1.75
N ILE A 13 3.02 1.30 0.98
CA ILE A 13 3.40 1.32 -0.45
C ILE A 13 4.91 1.13 -0.61
N LEU A 14 5.72 1.83 0.18
CA LEU A 14 7.18 1.70 0.16
C LEU A 14 7.63 0.29 0.58
N LEU A 15 7.02 -0.28 1.62
CA LEU A 15 7.29 -1.65 2.08
C LEU A 15 6.89 -2.68 1.02
N GLY A 16 5.74 -2.50 0.38
CA GLY A 16 5.29 -3.37 -0.72
C GLY A 16 6.25 -3.34 -1.89
N ALA A 17 6.69 -2.16 -2.32
CA ALA A 17 7.69 -2.01 -3.39
C ALA A 17 9.03 -2.65 -3.01
N PHE A 18 9.49 -2.43 -1.78
CA PHE A 18 10.71 -3.06 -1.26
C PHE A 18 10.62 -4.59 -1.29
N MET A 19 9.54 -5.17 -0.75
CA MET A 19 9.34 -6.62 -0.75
C MET A 19 9.20 -7.19 -2.16
N PHE A 20 8.59 -6.44 -3.09
CA PHE A 20 8.48 -6.87 -4.48
C PHE A 20 9.86 -6.96 -5.15
N ILE A 21 10.72 -5.95 -4.95
CA ILE A 21 12.07 -5.92 -5.51
C ILE A 21 12.95 -6.99 -4.87
N TYR A 22 12.99 -7.07 -3.54
CA TYR A 22 13.82 -8.07 -2.84
C TYR A 22 13.32 -9.50 -3.05
N GLY A 23 12.01 -9.71 -3.07
CA GLY A 23 11.42 -11.02 -3.39
C GLY A 23 11.74 -11.45 -4.81
N GLY A 24 11.83 -10.51 -5.75
CA GLY A 24 12.30 -10.78 -7.11
C GLY A 24 13.80 -11.09 -7.18
N MET A 25 14.64 -10.44 -6.36
CA MET A 25 16.08 -10.75 -6.30
C MET A 25 16.37 -12.12 -5.65
N ASP A 26 15.53 -12.55 -4.72
CA ASP A 26 15.64 -13.84 -4.02
C ASP A 26 14.96 -15.00 -4.77
N ASP A 27 14.49 -14.77 -6.01
CA ASP A 27 13.67 -15.72 -6.80
C ASP A 27 12.51 -16.33 -5.97
N SER A 28 12.00 -15.55 -5.01
CA SER A 28 11.01 -15.95 -4.02
C SER A 28 9.64 -15.43 -4.46
N PRO A 29 8.83 -16.23 -5.18
CA PRO A 29 7.54 -15.78 -5.69
C PRO A 29 6.60 -15.32 -4.57
N GLY A 30 6.71 -15.90 -3.38
CA GLY A 30 5.95 -15.48 -2.21
C GLY A 30 6.27 -14.05 -1.73
N GLY A 31 7.55 -13.67 -1.72
CA GLY A 31 7.98 -12.32 -1.35
C GLY A 31 7.49 -11.27 -2.34
N GLN A 32 7.56 -11.60 -3.63
CA GLN A 32 7.04 -10.76 -4.70
C GLN A 32 5.51 -10.57 -4.60
N LEU A 33 4.77 -11.65 -4.35
CA LEU A 33 3.31 -11.62 -4.23
C LEU A 33 2.85 -10.86 -2.98
N LEU A 34 3.55 -11.03 -1.85
CA LEU A 34 3.32 -10.23 -0.65
C LEU A 34 3.59 -8.75 -0.90
N GLY A 35 4.70 -8.41 -1.56
CA GLY A 35 5.01 -7.03 -1.92
C GLY A 35 3.91 -6.38 -2.77
N LEU A 36 3.40 -7.11 -3.76
CA LEU A 36 2.29 -6.68 -4.59
C LEU A 36 1.01 -6.44 -3.77
N VAL A 37 0.61 -7.39 -2.93
CA VAL A 37 -0.61 -7.29 -2.10
C VAL A 37 -0.51 -6.11 -1.14
N VAL A 38 0.60 -5.96 -0.44
CA VAL A 38 0.82 -4.86 0.52
C VAL A 38 0.78 -3.51 -0.20
N GLY A 39 1.42 -3.39 -1.38
CA GLY A 39 1.38 -2.18 -2.20
C GLY A 39 -0.04 -1.82 -2.66
N ILE A 40 -0.79 -2.80 -3.17
CA ILE A 40 -2.18 -2.60 -3.63
C ILE A 40 -3.08 -2.18 -2.46
N LEU A 41 -2.97 -2.83 -1.31
CA LEU A 41 -3.76 -2.46 -0.12
C LEU A 41 -3.44 -1.04 0.35
N GLY A 42 -2.18 -0.60 0.27
CA GLY A 42 -1.78 0.78 0.53
C GLY A 42 -2.49 1.77 -0.40
N ILE A 43 -2.46 1.52 -1.72
CA ILE A 43 -3.09 2.38 -2.73
C ILE A 43 -4.61 2.41 -2.55
N VAL A 44 -5.26 1.24 -2.47
CA VAL A 44 -6.72 1.12 -2.28
C VAL A 44 -7.16 1.76 -0.98
N GLY A 45 -6.38 1.63 0.09
CA GLY A 45 -6.61 2.26 1.39
C GLY A 45 -6.63 3.79 1.31
N ILE A 46 -5.72 4.40 0.55
CA ILE A 46 -5.70 5.85 0.29
C ILE A 46 -6.95 6.25 -0.51
N ILE A 47 -7.25 5.55 -1.61
CA ILE A 47 -8.40 5.87 -2.48
C ILE A 47 -9.71 5.80 -1.70
N ARG A 48 -9.95 4.70 -0.96
CA ARG A 48 -11.15 4.54 -0.13
C ARG A 48 -11.25 5.58 0.98
N SER A 49 -10.12 5.96 1.58
CA SER A 49 -10.10 6.98 2.63
C SER A 49 -10.40 8.38 2.11
N ARG A 50 -10.15 8.68 0.83
CA ARG A 50 -10.55 9.93 0.18
C ARG A 50 -12.02 9.96 -0.23
N LYS A 51 -12.61 8.81 -0.59
CA LYS A 51 -14.05 8.70 -0.94
C LYS A 51 -15.02 8.84 0.24
N LYS A 52 -14.51 8.80 1.48
CA LYS A 52 -15.31 8.99 2.71
C LYS A 52 -15.55 10.46 3.08
N THR A 53 -15.08 11.43 2.30
CA THR A 53 -15.56 12.80 2.44
C THR A 53 -17.01 12.79 1.96
N PRO A 54 -18.02 12.98 2.83
CA PRO A 54 -19.38 13.12 2.37
C PRO A 54 -19.38 14.36 1.50
N THR A 55 -19.65 14.19 0.21
CA THR A 55 -20.13 15.29 -0.61
C THR A 55 -21.35 15.84 0.13
N GLN A 56 -21.18 16.97 0.77
CA GLN A 56 -22.28 17.79 1.28
C GLN A 56 -22.97 18.33 0.01
N VAL A 57 -24.03 17.64 -0.41
CA VAL A 57 -25.06 18.17 -1.32
C VAL A 57 -26.39 18.05 -0.61
#